data_AF-A0A9D6NFI2-F1
#
_entry.id   AF-A0A9D6NFI2-F1
#
_cell.length_a   1.000
_cell.length_b   1.000
_cell.length_c   1.000
_cell.angle_alpha   90.00
_cell.angle_beta   90.00
_cell.angle_gamma   90.00
#
_symmetry.space_group_name_H-M   'P 1'
#
loop_
_entity.id
_entity.type
_entity.pdbx_description
1 polymer ?
#
loop_
_entity_poly.entity_id
_entity_poly.type
_entity_poly.pdbx_seq_one_letter_code
_entity_poly.pdbx_strand_id
1 'polypeptide(L)'
;MTFSTVVQHHRRGRIWLHTLLGVTLLTIACSNRGSAPKRMGTQADQPNIILILTDDLDAKPIEFMPRLRALLADQGVTFTNMFVTYSTCCPSRASILTGQYPHNNDILGNVPPLGDSRSFTMRTRRPRLSRHG
;
A
#
# COMPACT_ATOMS: atom_id res chain seq x y z
N MET A 1 54.65 -13.86 53.24
CA MET A 1 53.47 -13.57 52.41
C MET A 1 53.93 -12.92 51.11
N THR A 2 54.23 -13.65 50.03
CA THR A 2 54.45 -13.11 48.65
C THR A 2 54.90 -14.20 47.67
N PHE A 3 54.03 -15.14 47.29
CA PHE A 3 54.34 -16.09 46.20
C PHE A 3 53.18 -16.32 45.22
N SER A 4 52.13 -15.49 45.26
CA SER A 4 50.94 -15.64 44.40
C SER A 4 50.84 -14.64 43.24
N THR A 5 51.77 -13.69 43.08
CA THR A 5 51.66 -12.61 42.08
C THR A 5 52.17 -12.98 40.68
N VAL A 6 53.11 -13.93 40.55
CA VAL A 6 53.75 -14.23 39.24
C VAL A 6 52.86 -15.09 38.33
N VAL A 7 52.08 -16.03 38.88
CA VAL A 7 51.18 -16.90 38.10
C VAL A 7 49.93 -16.15 37.60
N GLN A 8 49.54 -15.07 38.28
CA GLN A 8 48.36 -14.25 37.95
C GLN A 8 48.54 -13.45 36.65
N HIS A 9 49.78 -13.09 36.29
CA HIS A 9 50.06 -12.22 35.13
C HIS A 9 49.96 -12.96 33.78
N HIS A 10 50.38 -14.22 33.70
CA HIS A 10 50.30 -15.03 32.47
C HIS A 10 48.87 -15.46 32.11
N ARG A 11 48.00 -15.68 33.11
CA ARG A 11 46.59 -16.03 32.88
C ARG A 11 45.78 -14.85 32.35
N ARG A 12 46.07 -13.63 32.83
CA ARG A 12 45.43 -12.39 32.35
C ARG A 12 45.79 -12.13 30.89
N GLY A 13 47.06 -12.25 30.50
CA GLY A 13 47.49 -12.04 29.10
C GLY A 13 46.82 -12.96 28.09
N ARG A 14 46.61 -14.26 28.42
CA ARG A 14 45.90 -15.21 27.56
C ARG A 14 44.40 -14.90 27.46
N ILE A 15 43.77 -14.45 28.55
CA ILE A 15 42.36 -14.02 28.54
C ILE A 15 42.19 -12.78 27.65
N TRP A 16 43.09 -11.79 27.76
CA TRP A 16 43.08 -10.60 26.90
C TRP A 16 43.37 -10.93 25.42
N LEU A 17 44.23 -11.93 25.16
CA LEU A 17 44.49 -12.38 23.78
C LEU A 17 43.27 -13.06 23.17
N HIS A 18 42.56 -13.92 23.92
CA HIS A 18 41.36 -14.60 23.43
C HIS A 18 40.16 -13.66 23.29
N THR A 19 40.01 -12.66 24.17
CA THR A 19 38.97 -11.63 24.01
C THR A 19 39.24 -10.74 22.81
N LEU A 20 40.49 -10.32 22.60
CA LEU A 20 40.87 -9.56 21.40
C LEU A 20 40.66 -10.39 20.13
N LEU A 21 41.13 -11.64 20.08
CA LEU A 21 40.94 -12.52 18.91
C LEU A 21 39.46 -12.78 18.61
N GLY A 22 38.64 -12.98 19.64
CA GLY A 22 37.19 -13.19 19.50
C GLY A 22 36.45 -11.96 18.99
N VAL A 23 36.84 -10.76 19.44
CA VAL A 23 36.27 -9.49 18.94
C VAL A 23 36.65 -9.26 17.48
N THR A 24 37.89 -9.53 17.08
CA THR A 24 38.33 -9.39 15.68
C THR A 24 37.64 -10.38 14.74
N LEU A 25 37.39 -11.61 15.20
CA LEU A 25 36.61 -12.60 14.42
C LEU A 25 35.14 -12.18 14.27
N LEU A 26 34.55 -11.56 15.29
CA LEU A 26 33.16 -11.09 15.26
C LEU A 26 32.97 -9.87 14.33
N THR A 27 33.95 -8.99 14.22
CA THR A 27 33.89 -7.83 13.30
C THR A 27 34.05 -8.26 11.85
N ILE A 28 34.91 -9.24 11.54
CA ILE A 28 35.04 -9.79 10.17
C ILE A 28 33.74 -10.50 9.75
N ALA A 29 33.08 -11.22 10.66
CA ALA A 29 31.79 -11.86 10.37
C ALA A 29 30.65 -10.86 10.10
N CYS A 30 30.71 -9.65 10.67
CA CYS A 30 29.71 -8.60 10.44
C CYS A 30 29.96 -7.76 9.18
N SER A 31 31.22 -7.64 8.72
CA SER A 31 31.57 -6.85 7.53
C SER A 31 31.24 -7.54 6.21
N ASN A 32 30.96 -8.85 6.23
CA ASN A 32 30.62 -9.61 5.03
C ASN A 32 29.11 -9.69 4.74
N ARG A 33 28.32 -8.70 5.21
CA ARG A 33 26.97 -8.47 4.67
C ARG A 33 27.12 -7.97 3.24
N GLY A 34 27.34 -8.89 2.32
CA GLY A 34 27.19 -8.66 0.89
C GLY A 34 25.87 -7.94 0.71
N SER A 35 25.94 -6.73 0.14
CA SER A 35 24.78 -5.97 -0.26
C SER A 35 23.82 -6.93 -0.94
N ALA A 36 22.67 -7.20 -0.32
CA ALA A 36 21.62 -7.98 -0.95
C ALA A 36 21.46 -7.39 -2.35
N PRO A 37 21.50 -8.20 -3.42
CA PRO A 37 21.39 -7.67 -4.77
C PRO A 37 20.17 -6.78 -4.75
N LYS A 38 20.38 -5.48 -4.97
CA LYS A 38 19.30 -4.54 -5.21
C LYS A 38 18.57 -5.22 -6.34
N ARG A 39 17.39 -5.78 -6.05
CA ARG A 39 16.51 -6.26 -7.10
C ARG A 39 16.18 -5.00 -7.87
N MET A 40 16.99 -4.71 -8.89
CA MET A 40 16.49 -4.23 -10.15
C MET A 40 15.53 -5.33 -10.58
N GLY A 41 14.33 -5.32 -9.97
CA GLY A 41 13.19 -5.67 -10.76
C GLY A 41 13.32 -4.75 -11.95
N THR A 42 13.61 -5.33 -13.11
CA THR A 42 12.97 -4.87 -14.34
C THR A 42 11.58 -4.47 -13.88
N GLN A 43 11.32 -3.16 -13.87
CA GLN A 43 10.04 -2.59 -13.50
C GLN A 43 9.02 -3.45 -14.22
N ALA A 44 8.40 -4.36 -13.46
CA ALA A 44 7.51 -5.34 -14.06
C ALA A 44 6.46 -4.49 -14.74
N ASP A 45 6.36 -4.68 -16.05
CA ASP A 45 5.48 -4.06 -17.02
C ASP A 45 4.25 -3.45 -16.32
N GLN A 46 4.36 -2.22 -15.81
CA GLN A 46 3.36 -1.67 -14.91
C GLN A 46 2.23 -1.19 -15.80
N PRO A 47 1.08 -1.89 -15.84
CA PRO A 47 0.05 -1.54 -16.79
C PRO A 47 -0.54 -0.19 -16.41
N ASN A 48 -0.83 0.63 -17.42
CA ASN A 48 -1.62 1.83 -17.23
C ASN A 48 -3.08 1.43 -16.99
N ILE A 49 -3.71 2.02 -15.97
CA ILE A 49 -5.14 1.80 -15.68
C ILE A 49 -5.91 3.04 -16.13
N ILE A 50 -6.85 2.84 -17.06
CA ILE A 50 -7.76 3.89 -17.52
C ILE A 50 -9.17 3.53 -17.04
N LEU A 51 -9.72 4.36 -16.15
CA LEU A 51 -11.12 4.23 -15.70
C LEU A 51 -12.00 5.14 -16.54
N ILE A 52 -12.91 4.54 -17.32
CA ILE A 52 -13.95 5.26 -18.06
C ILE A 52 -15.26 5.09 -17.29
N LEU A 53 -15.86 6.20 -16.87
CA LEU A 53 -17.14 6.21 -16.15
C LEU A 53 -18.14 7.07 -16.92
N THR A 54 -19.28 6.47 -17.26
CA THR A 54 -20.39 7.12 -17.97
C THR A 54 -21.47 7.53 -16.99
N ASP A 55 -21.98 8.76 -17.11
CA ASP A 55 -23.08 9.27 -16.29
C ASP A 55 -24.42 8.72 -16.82
N ASP A 56 -25.30 8.25 -15.93
CA ASP A 56 -26.66 7.79 -16.20
C ASP A 56 -26.84 6.75 -17.34
N LEU A 57 -25.82 5.91 -17.60
CA LEU A 57 -25.89 4.85 -18.60
C LEU A 57 -26.47 3.55 -18.00
N ASP A 58 -27.60 3.09 -18.55
CA ASP A 58 -28.13 1.74 -18.34
C ASP A 58 -27.46 0.70 -19.26
N ALA A 59 -27.64 -0.59 -18.99
CA ALA A 59 -27.03 -1.68 -19.76
C ALA A 59 -27.67 -1.87 -21.16
N LYS A 60 -28.97 -1.65 -21.31
CA LYS A 60 -29.70 -1.91 -22.58
C LYS A 60 -29.13 -1.15 -23.79
N PRO A 61 -28.82 0.16 -23.70
CA PRO A 61 -28.22 0.89 -24.82
C PRO A 61 -26.91 0.30 -25.36
N ILE A 62 -26.14 -0.46 -24.56
CA ILE A 62 -24.86 -1.04 -24.98
C ILE A 62 -25.04 -2.02 -26.15
N GLU A 63 -26.20 -2.67 -26.27
CA GLU A 63 -26.53 -3.55 -27.40
C GLU A 63 -26.44 -2.85 -28.76
N PHE A 64 -26.69 -1.54 -28.79
CA PHE A 64 -26.70 -0.70 -29.99
C PHE A 64 -25.42 0.13 -30.17
N MET A 65 -24.36 -0.15 -29.40
CA MET A 65 -23.09 0.57 -29.46
C MET A 65 -21.97 -0.32 -30.05
N PRO A 66 -21.92 -0.54 -31.37
CA PRO A 66 -21.03 -1.52 -31.99
C PRO A 66 -19.54 -1.24 -31.73
N ARG A 67 -19.13 0.03 -31.67
CA ARG A 67 -17.74 0.40 -31.35
C ARG A 67 -17.36 0.08 -29.91
N LEU A 68 -18.26 0.35 -28.96
CA LEU A 68 -18.02 0.03 -27.54
C LEU A 68 -17.89 -1.48 -27.34
N ARG A 69 -18.79 -2.24 -27.99
CA ARG A 69 -18.76 -3.71 -27.95
C ARG A 69 -17.46 -4.26 -28.52
N ALA A 70 -17.11 -3.86 -29.74
CA ALA A 70 -15.91 -4.35 -30.42
C ALA A 70 -14.60 -3.98 -29.68
N LEU A 71 -14.52 -2.80 -29.06
CA LEU A 71 -13.30 -2.32 -28.39
C LEU A 71 -13.17 -2.82 -26.94
N LEU A 72 -14.28 -2.96 -26.20
CA LEU A 72 -14.24 -3.25 -24.77
C LEU A 72 -14.97 -4.54 -24.39
N ALA A 73 -16.22 -4.74 -24.81
CA ALA A 73 -17.03 -5.87 -24.34
C ALA A 73 -16.52 -7.22 -24.88
N ASP A 74 -16.22 -7.28 -26.18
CA ASP A 74 -15.81 -8.51 -26.88
C ASP A 74 -14.32 -8.85 -26.64
N GLN A 75 -13.52 -7.89 -26.18
CA GLN A 75 -12.08 -8.03 -25.90
C GLN A 75 -11.78 -8.14 -24.39
N GLY A 76 -12.81 -8.07 -23.55
CA GLY A 76 -12.68 -7.92 -22.10
C GLY A 76 -13.62 -8.82 -21.31
N VAL A 77 -13.84 -8.43 -20.05
CA VAL A 77 -14.76 -9.13 -19.14
C VAL A 77 -15.91 -8.19 -18.80
N THR A 78 -17.13 -8.67 -19.02
CA THR A 78 -18.37 -7.95 -18.67
C THR A 78 -18.97 -8.52 -17.39
N PHE A 79 -19.20 -7.67 -16.40
CA PHE A 79 -19.91 -8.04 -15.16
C PHE A 79 -21.41 -7.81 -15.35
N THR A 80 -22.20 -8.88 -15.42
CA THR A 80 -23.66 -8.80 -15.64
C THR A 80 -24.46 -8.50 -14.38
N ASN A 81 -23.85 -8.67 -13.20
CA ASN A 81 -24.44 -8.41 -11.89
C ASN A 81 -23.60 -7.37 -11.13
N MET A 82 -23.61 -6.12 -11.61
CA MET A 82 -22.95 -4.98 -10.97
C MET A 82 -24.00 -3.98 -10.48
N PHE A 83 -23.91 -3.57 -9.22
CA PHE A 83 -24.85 -2.64 -8.60
C PHE A 83 -24.12 -1.43 -8.04
N VAL A 84 -24.72 -0.25 -8.18
CA VAL A 84 -24.29 0.95 -7.47
C VAL A 84 -24.73 0.89 -6.01
N THR A 85 -23.91 1.42 -5.11
CA THR A 85 -24.24 1.53 -3.68
C THR A 85 -25.32 2.58 -3.41
N TYR A 86 -25.52 3.51 -4.35
CA TYR A 86 -26.48 4.59 -4.26
C TYR A 86 -26.82 5.12 -5.66
N SER A 87 -28.10 5.25 -6.00
CA SER A 87 -28.58 5.58 -7.35
C SER A 87 -28.62 7.08 -7.66
N THR A 88 -27.61 7.84 -7.21
CA THR A 88 -27.43 9.27 -7.54
C THR A 88 -25.97 9.58 -7.86
N CYS A 89 -25.74 10.49 -8.81
CA CYS A 89 -24.44 10.75 -9.42
C CYS A 89 -23.27 10.96 -8.43
N CYS A 90 -23.39 11.91 -7.48
CA CYS A 90 -22.29 12.24 -6.56
C CYS A 90 -21.95 11.08 -5.59
N PRO A 91 -22.91 10.51 -4.83
CA PRO A 91 -22.68 9.33 -3.99
C PRO A 91 -22.16 8.10 -4.75
N SER A 92 -22.67 7.84 -5.95
CA SER A 92 -22.22 6.71 -6.79
C SER A 92 -20.75 6.88 -7.20
N ARG A 93 -20.40 8.04 -7.78
CA ARG A 93 -19.02 8.35 -8.16
C ARG A 93 -18.07 8.34 -6.97
N ALA A 94 -18.49 8.93 -5.85
CA ALA A 94 -17.69 8.94 -4.64
C ALA A 94 -17.41 7.52 -4.14
N SER A 95 -18.41 6.63 -4.19
CA SER A 95 -18.24 5.23 -3.78
C SER A 95 -17.27 4.47 -4.68
N ILE A 96 -17.37 4.65 -6.01
CA ILE A 96 -16.45 4.04 -6.99
C ILE A 96 -15.01 4.52 -6.78
N LEU A 97 -14.81 5.82 -6.60
CA LEU A 97 -13.47 6.41 -6.51
C LEU A 97 -12.79 6.21 -5.14
N THR A 98 -13.56 6.08 -4.06
CA THR A 98 -13.02 5.92 -2.70
C THR A 98 -13.00 4.47 -2.22
N GLY A 99 -13.76 3.58 -2.87
CA GLY A 99 -13.98 2.21 -2.41
C GLY A 99 -14.77 2.12 -1.11
N GLN A 100 -15.51 3.17 -0.74
CA GLN A 100 -16.24 3.29 0.51
C GLN A 100 -17.73 3.50 0.25
N TYR A 101 -18.60 2.94 1.09
CA TYR A 101 -20.03 3.24 1.02
C TYR A 101 -20.32 4.71 1.37
N PRO A 102 -21.46 5.27 0.93
CA PRO A 102 -21.87 6.64 1.23
C PRO A 102 -21.82 7.00 2.73
N HIS A 103 -22.16 6.05 3.61
CA HIS A 103 -22.12 6.25 5.06
C HIS A 103 -20.71 6.31 5.66
N ASN A 104 -19.66 5.96 4.90
CA ASN A 104 -18.26 6.06 5.32
C ASN A 104 -17.56 7.30 4.72
N ASN A 105 -17.91 7.64 3.48
CA ASN A 105 -17.33 8.75 2.73
C ASN A 105 -18.11 10.07 2.89
N ASP A 106 -19.27 10.03 3.56
CA ASP A 106 -20.11 11.18 3.92
C ASP A 106 -20.70 11.97 2.72
N ILE A 107 -20.69 11.40 1.50
CA ILE A 107 -21.35 11.96 0.31
C ILE A 107 -22.69 11.26 0.11
N LEU A 108 -23.78 11.93 0.50
CA LEU A 108 -25.13 11.36 0.59
C LEU A 108 -26.13 11.91 -0.44
N GLY A 109 -25.74 12.93 -1.21
CA GLY A 109 -26.61 13.52 -2.23
C GLY A 109 -25.85 14.28 -3.32
N ASN A 110 -26.58 14.85 -4.26
CA ASN A 110 -26.02 15.65 -5.35
C ASN A 110 -25.93 17.15 -5.04
N VAL A 111 -26.64 17.61 -4.00
CA VAL A 111 -26.77 19.02 -3.64
C VAL A 111 -26.29 19.27 -2.21
N PRO A 112 -25.75 20.48 -1.92
CA PRO A 112 -25.37 20.84 -0.55
C PRO A 112 -26.57 20.79 0.41
N PRO A 113 -26.36 20.41 1.69
CA PRO A 113 -25.09 20.01 2.31
C PRO A 113 -24.73 18.53 2.08
N LEU A 114 -25.59 17.74 1.44
CA LEU A 114 -25.44 16.28 1.31
C LEU A 114 -24.43 15.85 0.23
N GLY A 115 -24.13 16.74 -0.71
CA GLY A 115 -23.01 16.59 -1.62
C GLY A 115 -22.64 17.90 -2.28
N ASP A 116 -21.34 18.13 -2.38
CA ASP A 116 -20.75 19.23 -3.12
C ASP A 116 -19.54 18.67 -3.84
N SER A 117 -19.32 19.12 -5.07
CA SER A 117 -18.08 18.93 -5.83
C SER A 117 -16.83 19.22 -5.00
N ARG A 118 -16.90 20.18 -4.04
CA ARG A 118 -15.80 20.56 -3.16
C ARG A 118 -15.65 19.67 -1.93
N SER A 119 -16.70 18.95 -1.54
CA SER A 119 -16.65 17.98 -0.42
C SER A 119 -15.96 16.68 -0.83
N PHE A 120 -15.84 16.41 -2.13
CA PHE A 120 -15.12 15.26 -2.65
C PHE A 120 -13.60 15.45 -2.50
N THR A 121 -13.09 15.14 -1.30
CA THR A 121 -11.66 14.90 -1.11
C THR A 121 -11.46 13.39 -1.10
N MET A 122 -10.60 12.88 -1.99
CA MET A 122 -10.13 11.49 -1.95
C MET A 122 -9.25 11.29 -0.70
N ARG A 123 -9.88 11.26 0.46
CA ARG A 123 -9.26 10.99 1.74
C ARG A 123 -9.28 9.48 1.91
N THR A 124 -8.18 8.82 1.56
CA THR A 124 -7.82 7.56 2.22
C THR A 124 -7.78 7.89 3.71
N ARG A 125 -8.79 7.49 4.48
CA ARG A 125 -8.88 7.86 5.91
C ARG A 125 -7.56 7.45 6.58
N ARG A 126 -6.80 8.43 7.08
CA ARG A 126 -6.01 8.16 8.29
C ARG A 126 -7.02 7.83 9.40
N PRO A 127 -6.74 6.84 10.25
CA PRO A 127 -7.66 6.48 11.34
C PRO A 127 -8.00 7.73 12.15
N ARG A 128 -9.30 7.94 12.35
CA ARG A 128 -9.85 9.04 13.14
C ARG A 128 -9.40 8.80 14.59
N LEU A 129 -8.22 9.30 14.96
CA LEU A 129 -7.85 9.41 16.37
C LEU A 129 -8.87 10.36 17.01
N SER A 130 -9.71 9.78 17.87
CA SER A 130 -10.69 10.48 18.69
C SER A 130 -10.03 11.69 19.35
N ARG A 131 -10.40 12.90 18.91
CA ARG A 131 -10.24 14.11 19.71
C ARG A 131 -11.47 14.26 20.59
N HIS A 132 -11.58 13.37 21.57
CA HIS A 132 -12.38 13.59 22.76
C HIS A 132 -11.53 13.16 23.96
N GLY A 133 -11.05 14.17 24.66
CA GLY A 133 -10.40 14.18 25.96
C GLY A 133 -10.52 15.61 26.47
#